data_AF-A0A259TKG0-F1
#
_entry.id   AF-A0A259TKG0-F1
#
_cell.length_a   1.000
_cell.length_b   1.000
_cell.length_c   1.000
_cell.angle_alpha   90.00
_cell.angle_beta   90.00
_cell.angle_gamma   90.00
#
_symmetry.space_group_name_H-M   'P 1'
#
loop_
_entity.id
_entity.type
_entity.pdbx_description
1 polymer ?
#
loop_
_entity_poly.entity_id
_entity_poly.type
_entity_poly.pdbx_seq_one_letter_code
_entity_poly.pdbx_strand_id
1 'polypeptide(L)'
;MKVKSKVIEQYKELCPFSYAKCESITDVEYKIKRAVQLGTHIATFEGEKYIQYYYNCFVVKGNKVIHMFKNMDKYIDIRESVKTAYDRLEGKILV
;
A
#
# COMPACT_ATOMS: atom_id res chain seq x y z
N MET A 1 11.55 1.30 -2.59
CA MET A 1 11.03 0.12 -1.87
C MET A 1 10.71 -1.00 -2.84
N LYS A 2 11.05 -2.26 -2.54
CA LYS A 2 10.70 -3.43 -3.38
C LYS A 2 9.42 -4.10 -2.88
N VAL A 3 8.56 -4.58 -3.77
CA VAL A 3 7.34 -5.34 -3.43
C VAL A 3 7.57 -6.80 -3.84
N LYS A 4 7.38 -7.75 -2.93
CA LYS A 4 7.48 -9.19 -3.29
C LYS A 4 6.30 -9.59 -4.16
N SER A 5 6.52 -10.45 -5.15
CA SER A 5 5.46 -10.93 -6.07
C SER A 5 4.24 -11.51 -5.34
N LYS A 6 4.45 -12.22 -4.22
CA LYS A 6 3.33 -12.72 -3.41
C LYS A 6 2.41 -11.60 -2.89
N VAL A 7 2.95 -10.41 -2.61
CA VAL A 7 2.15 -9.26 -2.14
C VAL A 7 1.28 -8.70 -3.26
N ILE A 8 1.72 -8.82 -4.52
CA ILE A 8 0.96 -8.42 -5.70
C ILE A 8 -0.26 -9.35 -5.86
N GLU A 9 -0.08 -10.67 -5.69
CA GLU A 9 -1.18 -11.63 -5.66
C GLU A 9 -2.13 -11.38 -4.49
N GLN A 10 -1.60 -11.15 -3.28
CA GLN A 10 -2.43 -10.78 -2.12
C GLN A 10 -3.22 -9.49 -2.36
N TYR A 11 -2.64 -8.51 -3.06
CA TYR A 11 -3.33 -7.29 -3.42
C TYR A 11 -4.50 -7.57 -4.38
N LYS A 12 -4.30 -8.44 -5.37
CA LYS A 12 -5.33 -8.88 -6.31
C LYS A 12 -6.51 -9.55 -5.58
N GLU A 13 -6.22 -10.43 -4.64
CA GLU A 13 -7.22 -11.15 -3.84
C GLU A 13 -7.97 -10.22 -2.87
N LEU A 14 -7.24 -9.39 -2.14
CA LEU A 14 -7.80 -8.56 -1.06
C LEU A 14 -8.45 -7.28 -1.60
N CYS A 15 -7.98 -6.75 -2.73
CA CYS A 15 -8.42 -5.48 -3.30
C CYS A 15 -8.83 -5.62 -4.78
N PRO A 16 -9.76 -6.53 -5.13
CA PRO A 16 -10.04 -6.88 -6.52
C PRO A 16 -10.51 -5.68 -7.35
N PHE A 17 -11.36 -4.81 -6.79
CA PHE A 17 -11.83 -3.60 -7.48
C PHE A 17 -10.71 -2.58 -7.74
N SER A 18 -9.74 -2.46 -6.84
CA SER A 18 -8.61 -1.57 -7.09
C SER A 18 -7.61 -2.17 -8.05
N TYR A 19 -7.46 -3.50 -8.05
CA TYR A 19 -6.60 -4.23 -8.96
C TYR A 19 -7.13 -4.18 -10.39
N ALA A 20 -8.43 -4.34 -10.59
CA ALA A 20 -9.09 -4.24 -11.90
C ALA A 20 -8.89 -2.88 -12.60
N LYS A 21 -8.51 -1.84 -11.84
CA LYS A 21 -8.20 -0.50 -12.35
C LYS A 21 -6.69 -0.28 -12.59
N CYS A 22 -5.87 -1.32 -12.50
CA CYS A 22 -4.45 -1.26 -12.81
C CYS A 22 -4.23 -1.82 -14.21
N GLU A 23 -3.50 -1.09 -15.05
CA GLU A 23 -3.20 -1.53 -16.42
C GLU A 23 -1.94 -2.41 -16.47
N SER A 24 -1.16 -2.38 -15.40
CA SER A 24 0.16 -3.02 -15.33
C SER A 24 0.51 -3.45 -13.90
N ILE A 25 1.48 -4.36 -13.80
CA ILE A 25 2.07 -4.75 -12.51
C ILE A 25 2.71 -3.54 -11.81
N THR A 26 3.30 -2.62 -12.58
CA THR A 26 3.93 -1.40 -12.04
C THR A 26 2.90 -0.47 -11.38
N ASP A 27 1.66 -0.42 -11.86
CA ASP A 27 0.58 0.33 -11.19
C ASP A 27 0.17 -0.31 -9.87
N VAL A 28 0.13 -1.64 -9.81
CA VAL A 28 -0.15 -2.36 -8.56
C VAL A 28 0.96 -2.08 -7.55
N GLU A 29 2.21 -2.21 -7.96
CA GLU A 29 3.36 -1.87 -7.12
C GLU A 29 3.32 -0.42 -6.64
N TYR A 30 2.96 0.51 -7.52
CA TYR A 30 2.82 1.93 -7.17
C TYR A 30 1.77 2.12 -6.08
N LYS A 31 0.58 1.53 -6.22
CA LYS A 31 -0.48 1.64 -5.21
C LYS A 31 -0.04 1.05 -3.86
N ILE A 32 0.66 -0.08 -3.87
CA ILE A 32 1.21 -0.69 -2.65
C ILE A 32 2.26 0.23 -2.02
N LYS A 33 3.21 0.76 -2.81
CA LYS A 33 4.27 1.67 -2.32
C LYS A 33 3.66 2.94 -1.72
N ARG A 34 2.69 3.56 -2.41
CA ARG A 34 1.94 4.72 -1.91
C ARG A 34 1.23 4.39 -0.59
N ALA A 35 0.55 3.25 -0.51
CA ALA A 35 -0.15 2.84 0.70
C ALA A 35 0.80 2.65 1.89
N VAL A 36 1.99 2.07 1.65
CA VAL A 36 3.02 1.94 2.69
C VAL A 36 3.64 3.29 3.07
N GLN A 37 3.81 4.20 2.10
CA GLN A 37 4.43 5.50 2.36
C GLN A 37 3.50 6.46 3.11
N LEU A 38 2.21 6.43 2.79
CA LEU A 38 1.18 7.30 3.38
C LEU A 38 0.49 6.65 4.58
N GLY A 39 0.62 5.34 4.74
CA GLY A 39 -0.02 4.59 5.81
C GLY A 39 0.55 4.93 7.18
N THR A 40 -0.22 4.63 8.21
CA THR A 40 0.17 4.82 9.59
C THR A 40 0.93 3.60 10.09
N HIS A 41 2.07 3.82 10.74
CA HIS A 41 2.78 2.78 11.46
C HIS A 41 2.00 2.37 12.70
N ILE A 42 1.61 1.09 12.79
CA ILE A 42 0.76 0.57 13.87
C ILE A 42 1.51 -0.35 14.85
N ALA A 43 2.57 -1.04 14.40
CA ALA A 43 3.36 -1.93 15.24
C ALA A 43 4.72 -2.24 14.61
N THR A 44 5.69 -2.63 15.45
CA THR A 44 6.93 -3.26 15.03
C THR A 44 7.13 -4.55 15.80
N PHE A 45 7.39 -5.66 15.11
CA PHE A 45 7.65 -6.97 15.71
C PHE A 45 8.77 -7.68 14.94
N GLU A 46 9.81 -8.16 15.63
CA GLU A 46 10.95 -8.89 15.02
C GLU A 46 11.58 -8.21 13.79
N GLY A 47 11.67 -6.87 13.83
CA GLY A 47 12.21 -6.07 12.72
C GLY A 47 11.25 -5.87 11.54
N GLU A 48 9.99 -6.31 11.68
CA GLU A 48 8.91 -6.13 10.73
C GLU A 48 8.02 -4.98 11.17
N LYS A 49 7.85 -4.00 10.28
CA LYS A 49 6.98 -2.83 10.49
C LYS A 49 5.62 -3.13 9.88
N TYR A 50 4.58 -2.89 10.66
CA TYR A 50 3.19 -3.02 10.25
C TYR A 50 2.67 -1.63 9.94
N ILE A 51 2.33 -1.41 8.68
CA ILE A 51 1.81 -0.14 8.18
C ILE A 51 0.37 -0.35 7.73
N GLN A 52 -0.55 0.46 8.22
CA GLN A 52 -1.96 0.37 7.88
C GLN A 52 -2.42 1.60 7.09
N TYR A 53 -3.15 1.33 6.01
CA TYR A 53 -3.72 2.30 5.09
C TYR A 53 -5.17 1.90 4.82
N TYR A 54 -6.14 2.68 5.31
CA TYR A 54 -7.54 2.25 5.41
C TYR A 54 -7.65 0.92 6.18
N TYR A 55 -8.26 -0.11 5.58
CA TYR A 55 -8.30 -1.47 6.12
C TYR A 55 -7.11 -2.34 5.70
N ASN A 56 -6.25 -1.86 4.80
CA ASN A 56 -5.14 -2.65 4.28
C ASN A 56 -3.93 -2.52 5.19
N CYS A 57 -3.39 -3.66 5.63
CA CYS A 57 -2.17 -3.73 6.43
C CYS A 57 -1.04 -4.34 5.60
N PHE A 58 0.13 -3.73 5.69
CA PHE A 58 1.33 -4.12 4.97
C PHE A 58 2.45 -4.41 5.97
N VAL A 59 3.13 -5.53 5.77
CA VAL A 59 4.30 -5.91 6.56
C VAL A 59 5.55 -5.58 5.78
N VAL A 60 6.40 -4.75 6.37
CA VAL A 60 7.63 -4.23 5.75
C VAL A 60 8.83 -4.69 6.56
N LYS A 61 9.77 -5.37 5.91
CA LYS A 61 11.04 -5.82 6.52
C LYS A 61 12.21 -5.24 5.76
N GLY A 62 13.00 -4.39 6.42
CA GLY A 62 14.00 -3.56 5.74
C GLY A 62 13.33 -2.63 4.71
N ASN A 63 13.72 -2.73 3.44
CA ASN A 63 13.16 -1.94 2.33
C ASN A 63 12.23 -2.76 1.40
N LYS A 64 11.61 -3.83 1.94
CA LYS A 64 10.78 -4.77 1.19
C LYS A 64 9.40 -4.91 1.82
N VAL A 65 8.35 -4.82 1.01
CA VAL A 65 6.99 -5.23 1.41
C VAL A 65 6.90 -6.74 1.25
N ILE A 66 6.67 -7.43 2.36
CA ILE A 66 6.76 -8.89 2.43
C ILE A 66 5.43 -9.57 2.72
N HIS A 67 4.37 -8.86 3.08
CA HIS A 67 3.05 -9.44 3.28
C HIS A 67 1.98 -8.35 3.26
N MET A 68 0.75 -8.73 2.93
CA MET A 68 -0.43 -7.89 3.03
C MET A 68 -1.60 -8.70 3.61
N PHE A 69 -2.41 -8.04 4.42
CA PHE A 69 -3.67 -8.56 4.95
C PHE A 69 -4.66 -7.41 5.18
N LYS A 70 -5.90 -7.72 5.57
CA LYS A 70 -6.86 -6.70 6.01
C LYS A 70 -7.07 -6.74 7.51
N ASN A 71 -7.07 -5.57 8.12
CA ASN A 71 -7.53 -5.36 9.47
C ASN A 71 -8.89 -4.65 9.40
N MET A 72 -9.98 -5.41 9.57
CA MET A 72 -11.34 -4.85 9.49
C MET A 72 -11.79 -4.22 10.81
N ASP A 73 -11.07 -4.46 11.90
CA ASP A 73 -11.42 -3.95 13.24
C ASP A 73 -11.06 -2.47 13.40
N LYS A 74 -10.12 -1.98 12.59
CA LYS A 74 -9.65 -0.59 12.63
C LYS A 74 -9.62 -0.02 11.23
N TYR A 75 -10.23 1.15 11.05
CA TYR A 75 -10.10 1.94 9.82
C TYR A 75 -9.18 3.13 10.07
N ILE A 76 -8.17 3.31 9.21
CA ILE A 76 -7.32 4.51 9.23
C ILE A 76 -7.64 5.34 8.00
N ASP A 77 -8.34 6.45 8.22
CA ASP A 77 -8.63 7.37 7.14
C ASP A 77 -7.37 8.09 6.67
N ILE A 78 -7.19 8.13 5.35
CA ILE A 78 -6.13 8.85 4.67
C ILE A 78 -6.81 9.86 3.78
N ARG A 79 -6.62 11.14 4.12
CA ARG A 79 -7.23 12.27 3.41
C ARG A 79 -6.86 12.22 1.93
N GLU A 80 -7.86 12.42 1.05
CA GLU A 80 -7.62 12.47 -0.40
C GLU A 80 -6.58 13.52 -0.79
N SER A 81 -6.53 14.67 -0.10
CA SER A 81 -5.53 15.70 -0.36
C SER A 81 -4.08 15.20 -0.20
N VAL A 82 -3.84 14.29 0.74
CA VAL A 82 -2.51 13.69 0.95
C VAL A 82 -2.17 12.74 -0.18
N LYS A 83 -3.15 11.97 -0.66
CA LYS A 83 -2.98 11.09 -1.83
C LYS A 83 -2.68 11.89 -3.08
N THR A 84 -3.44 12.95 -3.33
CA THR A 84 -3.23 13.84 -4.48
C THR A 84 -1.87 14.52 -4.43
N ALA A 85 -1.42 14.96 -3.26
CA ALA A 85 -0.08 15.53 -3.11
C ALA A 85 1.02 14.52 -3.45
N TYR A 86 0.89 13.28 -2.98
CA TYR A 86 1.81 12.19 -3.33
C TYR A 86 1.80 11.88 -4.83
N ASP A 87 0.62 11.76 -5.43
CA ASP A 87 0.47 11.48 -6.86
C ASP A 87 1.07 12.58 -7.75
N ARG A 88 1.01 13.85 -7.32
CA ARG A 88 1.69 14.97 -7.99
C ARG A 88 3.21 14.86 -7.91
N LEU A 89 3.76 14.56 -6.73
CA LEU A 89 5.20 14.42 -6.53
C LEU A 89 5.80 13.28 -7.37
N GLU A 90 5.05 12.19 -7.54
CA GLU A 90 5.47 11.04 -8.34
C GLU A 90 5.15 11.18 -9.84
N GLY A 91 4.66 12.36 -10.29
CA GLY A 91 4.37 12.64 -11.69
C GLY A 91 3.19 11.87 -12.28
N LYS A 92 2.31 11.32 -11.43
CA LYS A 92 1.11 10.56 -11.85
C LYS A 92 -0.08 11.47 -12.19
N ILE A 93 -0.01 12.75 -11.86
CA ILE A 93 -0.99 13.77 -12.25
C ILE A 93 -0.24 14.87 -13.00
N LEU A 94 -0.51 15.00 -14.31
CA LEU A 94 -0.18 16.20 -15.08
C LEU A 94 -1.18 17.30 -14.69
N VAL A 95 -0.66 18.47 -14.29
CA VAL A 95 -1.46 19.67 -14.03
C VAL A 95 -1.77 20.36 -15.35
#